data_AF-A0ABD8A7E4-F1
#
_entry.id   AF-A0ABD8A7E4-F1
#
_cell.length_a   1.000
_cell.length_b   1.000
_cell.length_c   1.000
_cell.angle_alpha   90.00
_cell.angle_beta   90.00
_cell.angle_gamma   90.00
#
_symmetry.space_group_name_H-M   'P 1'
#
loop_
_entity.id
_entity.type
_entity.pdbx_description
1 polymer ?
#
loop_
_entity_poly.entity_id
_entity_poly.type
_entity_poly.pdbx_seq_one_letter_code
_entity_poly.pdbx_strand_id
1 'polypeptide(L)' 'MRTIEVSDAIYQEIISRRKGRKSISKALECELKPKKVVACETAVNVKKVDEMVRRTNREKTYTSGELHAKYGI' A
#
# COMPACT_ATOMS: atom_id res chain seq x y z
N MET A 1 -19.36 16.48 -18.77
CA MET A 1 -19.47 15.00 -18.71
C MET A 1 -19.65 14.48 -20.13
N ARG A 2 -19.10 13.31 -20.43
CA ARG A 2 -19.39 12.59 -21.68
C ARG A 2 -20.07 11.27 -21.32
N THR A 3 -21.02 10.86 -22.12
CA THR A 3 -21.70 9.57 -22.01
C THR A 3 -21.06 8.61 -23.01
N ILE A 4 -20.90 7.36 -22.60
CA ILE A 4 -20.45 6.27 -23.46
C ILE A 4 -21.46 5.13 -23.33
N GLU A 5 -21.70 4.43 -24.43
CA GLU A 5 -22.50 3.22 -24.43
C GLU A 5 -21.58 2.02 -24.22
N VAL A 6 -22.00 1.13 -23.33
CA VAL A 6 -21.29 -0.11 -23.00
C VAL A 6 -22.32 -1.22 -22.92
N SER A 7 -21.90 -2.45 -23.18
CA SER A 7 -22.79 -3.60 -22.99
C SER A 7 -23.19 -3.78 -21.52
N ASP A 8 -24.38 -4.34 -21.28
CA ASP A 8 -24.91 -4.60 -19.94
C ASP A 8 -23.96 -5.44 -19.09
N ALA A 9 -23.31 -6.44 -19.69
CA ALA A 9 -22.35 -7.30 -18.99
C ALA A 9 -21.17 -6.49 -18.43
N ILE A 10 -20.62 -5.56 -19.22
CA ILE A 10 -19.53 -4.68 -18.80
C ILE A 10 -20.01 -3.68 -17.76
N TYR A 11 -21.23 -3.15 -17.90
CA TYR A 11 -21.81 -2.27 -16.89
C TYR A 11 -21.93 -2.96 -15.53
N GLN A 12 -22.45 -4.19 -15.50
CA GLN A 12 -22.56 -4.98 -14.27
C GLN A 12 -21.21 -5.28 -13.65
N GLU A 13 -20.20 -5.61 -14.47
CA GLU A 13 -18.85 -5.81 -14.01
C GLU A 13 -18.27 -4.54 -13.36
N ILE A 14 -18.43 -3.37 -13.98
CA ILE A 14 -17.98 -2.08 -13.43
C ILE A 14 -18.65 -1.78 -12.09
N ILE A 15 -19.96 -2.03 -11.97
CA ILE A 15 -20.71 -1.83 -10.72
C ILE A 15 -20.24 -2.81 -9.64
N SER A 16 -19.96 -4.07 -9.98
CA SER A 16 -19.51 -5.08 -9.01
C SER A 16 -18.16 -4.76 -8.36
N ARG A 17 -17.24 -4.13 -9.12
CA ARG A 17 -15.89 -3.76 -8.65
C ARG A 17 -15.86 -2.42 -7.90
N ARG A 18 -16.94 -1.64 -8.02
CA ARG A 18 -17.06 -0.31 -7.42
C ARG A 18 -17.05 -0.39 -5.89
N LYS A 19 -16.03 0.20 -5.27
CA LYS A 19 -15.96 0.34 -3.80
C LYS A 19 -16.79 1.53 -3.30
N GLY A 20 -17.91 1.24 -2.64
CA GLY A 20 -18.77 2.21 -1.95
C GLY A 20 -19.53 3.15 -2.90
N ARG A 21 -19.79 4.39 -2.46
CA ARG A 21 -20.61 5.38 -3.21
C ARG A 21 -19.83 6.23 -4.24
N LYS A 22 -18.64 5.81 -4.69
CA LYS A 22 -17.80 6.57 -5.66
C LYS A 22 -18.46 6.66 -7.03
N SER A 23 -18.32 7.73 -7.83
CA SER A 23 -18.88 7.74 -9.19
C SER A 23 -18.24 6.68 -10.10
N ILE A 24 -18.95 6.24 -11.15
CA ILE A 24 -18.42 5.27 -12.14
C ILE A 24 -17.14 5.80 -12.77
N SER A 25 -17.10 7.08 -13.17
CA SER A 25 -15.90 7.70 -13.74
C SER A 25 -14.70 7.62 -12.79
N LYS A 26 -14.91 7.81 -11.49
CA LYS A 26 -13.83 7.74 -10.48
C LYS A 26 -13.40 6.30 -10.20
N ALA A 27 -14.30 5.33 -10.31
CA ALA A 27 -13.96 3.91 -10.24
C ALA A 27 -13.07 3.52 -11.44
N LEU A 28 -13.48 3.87 -12.65
CA LEU A 28 -12.71 3.65 -13.88
C LEU A 28 -11.35 4.34 -13.84
N GLU A 29 -11.28 5.57 -13.34
CA GLU A 29 -10.00 6.27 -13.18
C GLU A 29 -9.04 5.54 -12.23
N CYS A 30 -9.54 4.92 -11.15
CA CYS A 30 -8.68 4.15 -10.23
C CYS A 30 -8.18 2.84 -10.85
N GLU A 31 -9.01 2.16 -11.65
CA GLU A 31 -8.65 0.88 -12.28
C GLU A 31 -7.78 1.06 -13.52
N LEU A 32 -8.10 2.05 -14.36
CA LEU A 32 -7.42 2.35 -15.62
C LEU A 32 -6.23 3.27 -15.45
N LYS A 33 -6.08 3.93 -14.28
CA LYS A 33 -4.81 4.59 -13.97
C LYS A 33 -3.73 3.54 -14.16
N PRO A 34 -2.75 3.77 -15.05
CA PRO A 34 -1.60 2.89 -15.10
C PRO A 34 -1.14 2.81 -13.66
N LYS A 35 -0.97 1.59 -13.15
CA LYS A 35 -0.15 1.39 -11.98
C LYS A 35 1.17 2.02 -12.40
N LYS A 36 1.37 3.30 -12.04
CA LYS A 36 2.64 3.69 -11.47
C LYS A 36 2.81 2.59 -10.47
N VAL A 37 3.68 1.65 -10.81
CA VAL A 37 4.36 0.88 -9.82
C VAL A 37 4.93 2.00 -8.96
N VAL A 38 4.15 2.43 -7.97
CA VAL A 38 4.71 2.86 -6.71
C VAL A 38 5.40 1.57 -6.35
N ALA A 39 6.65 1.45 -6.84
CA ALA A 39 7.61 0.53 -6.31
C ALA A 39 7.36 0.69 -4.84
N CYS A 40 6.82 -0.37 -4.21
CA CYS A 40 6.37 -0.29 -2.85
C CYS A 40 7.43 0.53 -2.14
N GLU A 41 7.08 1.71 -1.63
CA GLU A 41 8.00 2.55 -0.88
C GLU A 41 8.32 1.84 0.46
N THR A 42 8.45 0.52 0.44
CA THR A 42 9.46 -0.27 1.11
C THR A 42 10.89 0.11 0.70
N ALA A 43 11.13 1.34 0.21
CA ALA A 43 12.30 2.06 0.68
C ALA A 43 12.05 2.43 2.15
N VAL A 44 11.93 1.41 3.01
CA VAL A 44 12.13 1.58 4.44
C VAL A 44 13.51 2.20 4.53
N ASN A 45 13.56 3.50 4.79
CA ASN A 45 14.83 4.19 4.90
C ASN A 45 15.49 3.63 6.16
N VAL A 46 16.31 2.60 5.97
CA VAL A 46 16.92 1.81 7.05
C VAL A 46 17.63 2.72 8.02
N LYS A 47 18.21 3.83 7.54
CA LYS A 47 18.83 4.86 8.40
C LYS A 47 17.84 5.55 9.33
N LYS A 48 16.63 5.85 8.86
CA LYS A 48 15.60 6.52 9.66
C LYS A 48 14.99 5.56 10.69
N VAL A 49 14.82 4.29 10.32
CA VAL A 49 14.40 3.24 11.26
C VAL A 49 15.51 2.93 12.27
N ASP A 50 16.76 2.82 11.84
CA ASP A 50 17.93 2.58 12.68
C ASP A 50 18.16 3.75 13.67
N GLU A 51 17.99 4.99 13.22
CA GLU A 51 18.04 6.16 14.10
C GLU A 51 16.87 6.17 15.10
N MET A 52 15.67 5.75 14.68
CA MET A 52 14.52 5.61 15.58
C MET A 52 14.77 4.52 16.63
N VAL A 53 15.30 3.36 16.22
CA VAL A 53 15.68 2.24 17.10
C VAL A 53 16.78 2.67 18.07
N ARG A 54 17.79 3.42 17.63
CA ARG A 54 18.84 3.99 18.49
C ARG A 54 18.30 5.02 19.49
N ARG A 55 17.34 5.86 19.09
CA ARG A 55 16.69 6.82 19.98
C ARG A 55 15.81 6.14 21.04
N THR A 56 15.12 5.06 20.66
CA THR A 56 14.21 4.33 21.56
C THR A 56 14.95 3.36 22.49
N ASN A 57 16.03 2.71 22.02
CA ASN A 57 16.89 1.85 22.85
C ASN A 57 17.96 2.64 23.59
N ARG A 58 17.56 3.73 24.29
CA ARG A 58 18.49 4.54 25.07
C ARG A 58 19.15 3.80 26.24
N GLU A 59 18.85 2.51 26.45
CA GLU A 59 19.44 1.77 27.57
C GLU A 59 19.98 0.36 27.32
N LYS A 60 19.78 -0.32 26.17
CA LYS A 60 20.38 -1.66 25.99
C LYS A 60 20.79 -1.95 24.55
N THR A 61 22.09 -2.01 24.32
CA THR A 61 22.69 -2.55 23.09
C THR A 61 22.51 -4.06 23.13
N TYR A 62 21.51 -4.59 22.44
CA TYR A 62 21.39 -6.04 22.26
C TYR A 62 22.30 -6.47 21.11
N THR A 63 23.12 -7.48 21.35
CA THR A 63 23.88 -8.16 20.30
C THR A 63 22.93 -8.97 19.40
N SER A 64 23.32 -9.24 18.16
CA SER A 64 22.48 -9.96 17.18
C SER A 64 21.96 -11.30 17.70
N GLY A 65 22.74 -12.00 18.54
CA GLY A 65 22.31 -13.25 19.17
C GLY A 65 21.19 -13.08 20.20
N GLU A 66 21.14 -11.95 20.93
CA GLU A 66 20.11 -11.69 21.94
C GLU A 66 18.76 -11.33 21.30
N LEU A 67 18.78 -10.71 20.12
CA LEU A 67 17.57 -10.44 19.34
C LEU A 67 16.94 -11.73 18.81
N HIS A 68 17.76 -12.65 18.28
CA HIS A 68 17.30 -13.93 17.77
C HIS A 68 16.71 -14.80 18.89
N ALA A 69 17.27 -14.75 20.10
CA ALA A 69 16.76 -15.49 21.26
C ALA A 69 15.43 -14.92 21.81
N LYS A 70 15.24 -13.60 21.78
CA LYS A 70 14.08 -12.95 22.38
C LYS A 70 12.89 -12.79 21.43
N TYR A 71 13.16 -12.61 20.13
CA TYR A 71 12.14 -12.29 19.13
C TYR A 71 12.07 -13.31 17.97
N GLY A 72 12.97 -14.29 17.93
CA GLY A 72 12.89 -15.43 17.00
C GLY A 72 13.04 -15.06 15.51
N ILE A 73 13.73 -13.95 15.21
CA ILE A 73 14.08 -13.53 13.84
C ILE A 73 15.55 -13.83 13.59
#